data_AF-A0A7K2MNT0-F1
#
_entry.id   AF-A0A7K2MNT0-F1
#
_cell.length_a   1.000
_cell.length_b   1.000
_cell.length_c   1.000
_cell.angle_alpha   90.00
_cell.angle_beta   90.00
_cell.angle_gamma   90.00
#
_symmetry.space_group_name_H-M   'P 1'
#
loop_
_entity.id
_entity.type
_entity.pdbx_description
1 polymer ?
#
loop_
_entity_poly.entity_id
_entity_poly.type
_entity_poly.pdbx_seq_one_letter_code
_entity_poly.pdbx_strand_id
1 'polypeptide(L)'
;SDTRCDYDAPDRLLRLAPSRTLADKKQSNLLQPSGENEIVRDLLMHRVEQRKPAIHSQNRAFTIRVQTRPAPFAMDAGEDDLHIRIRAASDGRLPLREGLQLLQTTLPLTSDAVYAAGARTVRVVGGAHLSVALAVGAALPETKIGILEAVDTRGAQWTSAEGGDDPLTSQLHTQPVDLEQAQTSDSHDRIAIFLSLTANPDRTAFEQLLRESSEGFVAAAVISVAGEDRLDPREAARLSTAAAQQIKALAAHSGRAEVHLAFHGPYTMALLVGRYLNTLRTIVYEWDSATPGRPRYTPALVLEPGVTGGPITEVLLDR
;
A
#
# COMPACT_ATOMS: atom_id res chain seq x y z
N SER A 1 36.42 8.54 15.92
CA SER A 1 35.49 7.54 16.47
C SER A 1 34.16 8.23 16.69
N ASP A 2 33.43 8.51 15.60
CA ASP A 2 32.34 9.51 15.57
C ASP A 2 30.94 8.91 15.40
N THR A 3 30.78 7.60 15.64
CA THR A 3 29.52 6.88 15.35
C THR A 3 28.69 6.58 16.59
N ARG A 4 29.17 6.89 17.81
CA ARG A 4 28.42 6.65 19.06
C ARG A 4 27.83 7.95 19.56
N CYS A 5 26.53 7.95 19.85
CA CYS A 5 25.86 9.09 20.45
C CYS A 5 26.55 9.44 21.79
N ASP A 6 26.95 10.71 21.97
CA ASP A 6 27.56 11.20 23.22
C ASP A 6 26.44 11.58 24.20
N TYR A 7 26.03 10.60 24.99
CA TYR A 7 24.94 10.72 25.97
C TYR A 7 25.27 11.70 27.12
N ASP A 8 26.53 12.14 27.24
CA ASP A 8 27.05 13.06 28.26
C ASP A 8 27.34 14.48 27.70
N ALA A 9 26.91 14.79 26.47
CA ALA A 9 27.14 16.11 25.83
C ALA A 9 25.92 17.04 25.59
N PRO A 10 24.64 16.67 25.81
CA PRO A 10 23.56 17.60 25.50
C PRO A 10 23.60 18.86 26.38
N ASP A 11 24.08 18.77 27.62
CA ASP A 11 24.31 19.89 28.52
C ASP A 11 25.46 20.82 28.08
N ARG A 12 26.56 20.27 27.55
CA ARG A 12 27.69 21.03 26.99
C ARG A 12 27.28 21.81 25.73
N LEU A 13 26.43 21.23 24.89
CA LEU A 13 25.92 21.86 23.67
C LEU A 13 24.82 22.90 23.95
N LEU A 14 23.93 22.63 24.91
CA LEU A 14 22.79 23.49 25.24
C LEU A 14 23.08 24.53 26.35
N ARG A 15 24.26 24.49 26.97
CA ARG A 15 24.72 25.43 28.03
C ARG A 15 23.71 25.57 29.19
N LEU A 16 23.06 24.47 29.58
CA LEU A 16 22.05 24.49 30.64
C LEU A 16 22.73 24.57 32.02
N ALA A 17 22.20 25.44 32.90
CA ALA A 17 22.60 25.55 34.30
C ALA A 17 21.40 25.25 35.22
N PRO A 18 21.50 24.33 36.19
CA PRO A 18 22.63 23.43 36.45
C PRO A 18 22.83 22.41 35.31
N SER A 19 24.06 21.92 35.15
CA SER A 19 24.40 20.86 34.20
C SER A 19 23.57 19.61 34.52
N ARG A 20 22.65 19.29 33.61
CA ARG A 20 21.79 18.12 33.67
C ARG A 20 22.04 17.30 32.42
N THR A 21 22.67 16.14 32.60
CA THR A 21 22.82 15.14 31.54
C THR A 21 21.43 14.63 31.14
N LEU A 22 21.18 14.43 29.84
CA LEU A 22 19.97 13.75 29.35
C LEU A 22 20.19 12.22 29.24
N ALA A 23 21.19 11.68 29.94
CA ALA A 23 21.55 10.26 29.92
C ALA A 23 20.41 9.34 30.38
N ASP A 24 19.46 9.86 31.17
CA ASP A 24 18.25 9.14 31.60
C ASP A 24 17.11 9.18 30.57
N LYS A 25 17.28 9.90 29.46
CA LYS A 25 16.31 9.99 28.37
C LYS A 25 16.71 9.04 27.24
N LYS A 26 15.70 8.46 26.59
CA LYS A 26 15.92 7.72 25.35
C LYS A 26 16.45 8.69 24.28
N GLN A 27 17.58 8.37 23.68
CA GLN A 27 18.18 9.14 22.59
C GLN A 27 18.46 8.17 21.43
N SER A 28 18.16 8.61 20.21
CA SER A 28 18.42 7.88 18.98
C SER A 28 19.36 8.67 18.09
N ASN A 29 20.28 7.98 17.41
CA ASN A 29 21.27 8.62 16.55
C ASN A 29 20.68 8.93 15.17
N LEU A 30 20.31 10.19 14.94
CA LEU A 30 19.78 10.65 13.64
C LEU A 30 20.77 10.50 12.47
N LEU A 31 22.06 10.34 12.74
CA LEU A 31 23.05 10.09 11.68
C LEU A 31 22.98 8.66 11.13
N GLN A 32 22.19 7.78 11.77
CA GLN A 32 21.95 6.41 11.32
C GLN A 32 20.48 6.29 10.86
N PRO A 33 20.20 5.70 9.68
CA PRO A 33 18.82 5.50 9.21
C PRO A 33 17.94 4.73 10.20
N SER A 34 18.53 3.83 11.01
CA SER A 34 17.82 3.15 12.09
C SER A 34 17.34 4.10 13.18
N GLY A 35 18.09 5.15 13.50
CA GLY A 35 17.74 6.11 14.54
C GLY A 35 16.54 6.98 14.16
N GLU A 36 16.38 7.36 12.89
CA GLU A 36 15.18 8.04 12.40
C GLU A 36 13.94 7.15 12.57
N ASN A 37 14.01 5.89 12.12
CA ASN A 37 12.91 4.94 12.27
C ASN A 37 12.59 4.64 13.75
N GLU A 38 13.58 4.61 14.63
CA GLU A 38 13.36 4.46 16.08
C GLU A 38 12.54 5.62 16.65
N ILE A 39 12.87 6.86 16.28
CA ILE A 39 12.14 8.06 16.71
C ILE A 39 10.70 8.01 16.21
N VAL A 40 10.51 7.70 14.92
CA VAL A 40 9.17 7.57 14.31
C VAL A 40 8.35 6.50 15.03
N ARG A 41 8.94 5.33 15.28
CA ARG A 41 8.27 4.25 16.02
C ARG A 41 7.88 4.68 17.42
N ASP A 42 8.77 5.32 18.17
CA ASP A 42 8.49 5.71 19.55
C ASP A 42 7.39 6.78 19.62
N LEU A 43 7.41 7.76 18.72
CA LEU A 43 6.36 8.78 18.61
C LEU A 43 5.01 8.15 18.26
N LEU A 44 5.01 7.21 17.30
CA LEU A 44 3.82 6.48 16.90
C LEU A 44 3.25 5.66 18.07
N MET A 45 4.09 4.87 18.74
CA MET A 45 3.66 4.02 19.85
C MET A 45 3.19 4.86 21.04
N HIS A 46 3.82 5.99 21.33
CA HIS A 46 3.34 6.92 22.34
C HIS A 46 1.94 7.45 22.00
N ARG A 47 1.69 7.83 20.74
CA ARG A 47 0.36 8.26 20.28
C ARG A 47 -0.66 7.12 20.37
N VAL A 48 -0.29 5.90 20.01
CA VAL A 48 -1.15 4.71 20.13
C VAL A 48 -1.57 4.49 21.58
N GLU A 49 -0.63 4.52 22.53
CA GLU A 49 -0.95 4.35 23.96
C GLU A 49 -1.89 5.43 24.49
N GLN A 50 -1.77 6.68 24.02
CA GLN A 50 -2.72 7.74 24.36
C GLN A 50 -4.14 7.50 23.81
N ARG A 51 -4.25 6.90 22.62
CA ARG A 51 -5.54 6.68 21.93
C ARG A 51 -6.25 5.39 22.34
N LYS A 52 -5.49 4.38 22.78
CA LYS A 52 -5.95 3.03 23.15
C LYS A 52 -7.15 3.00 24.10
N PRO A 53 -7.23 3.81 25.20
CA PRO A 53 -8.40 3.80 26.08
C PRO A 53 -9.71 4.17 25.35
N ALA A 54 -9.66 5.14 24.43
CA ALA A 54 -10.83 5.54 23.65
C ALA A 54 -11.21 4.48 22.61
N ILE A 55 -10.21 3.85 21.98
CA ILE A 55 -10.41 2.74 21.03
C ILE A 55 -11.18 1.61 21.69
N HIS A 56 -10.72 1.17 22.86
CA HIS A 56 -11.32 0.08 23.60
C HIS A 56 -12.70 0.43 24.17
N SER A 57 -12.82 1.56 24.88
CA SER A 57 -14.07 1.89 25.58
C SER A 57 -15.24 2.19 24.64
N GLN A 58 -14.95 2.68 23.44
CA GLN A 58 -15.97 3.01 22.42
C GLN A 58 -16.11 1.92 21.35
N ASN A 59 -15.29 0.86 21.40
CA ASN A 59 -15.18 -0.15 20.34
C ASN A 59 -15.06 0.49 18.94
N ARG A 60 -14.32 1.60 18.84
CA ARG A 60 -14.16 2.35 17.58
C ARG A 60 -13.04 1.77 16.73
N ALA A 61 -13.10 2.00 15.43
CA ALA A 61 -12.01 1.66 14.52
C ALA A 61 -10.74 2.49 14.85
N PHE A 62 -9.57 1.90 14.57
CA PHE A 62 -8.32 2.66 14.43
C PHE A 62 -8.32 3.35 13.08
N THR A 63 -8.23 4.69 13.06
CA THR A 63 -8.37 5.46 11.82
C THR A 63 -7.02 5.82 11.21
N ILE A 64 -6.87 5.55 9.91
CA ILE A 64 -5.67 5.86 9.14
C ILE A 64 -6.08 6.77 7.97
N ARG A 65 -5.56 8.00 7.95
CA ARG A 65 -5.72 8.90 6.81
C ARG A 65 -4.56 8.74 5.83
N VAL A 66 -4.85 8.37 4.58
CA VAL A 66 -3.85 8.28 3.51
C VAL A 66 -4.06 9.41 2.51
N GLN A 67 -2.99 10.13 2.18
CA GLN A 67 -2.99 11.20 1.19
C GLN A 67 -1.70 11.18 0.37
N THR A 68 -1.82 11.06 -0.96
CA THR A 68 -0.64 10.99 -1.85
C THR A 68 -0.58 12.08 -2.93
N ARG A 69 -1.64 12.89 -3.07
CA ARG A 69 -1.75 13.95 -4.10
C ARG A 69 -1.71 15.37 -3.55
N PRO A 70 -2.45 15.72 -2.48
CA PRO A 70 -2.32 17.04 -1.88
C PRO A 70 -0.92 17.26 -1.31
N ALA A 71 -0.43 18.50 -1.33
CA ALA A 71 0.80 18.85 -0.63
C ALA A 71 0.66 18.50 0.87
N PRO A 72 1.61 17.75 1.48
CA PRO A 72 1.50 17.35 2.88
C PRO A 72 1.63 18.58 3.78
N PHE A 73 0.65 18.81 4.67
CA PHE A 73 0.65 19.96 5.58
C PHE A 73 0.44 19.54 7.04
N ALA A 74 1.43 19.79 7.90
CA ALA A 74 1.47 19.27 9.27
C ALA A 74 0.33 19.79 10.18
N MET A 75 -0.26 20.96 9.89
CA MET A 75 -1.31 21.55 10.73
C MET A 75 -2.72 20.93 10.50
N ASP A 76 -2.93 20.18 9.42
CA ASP A 76 -4.15 19.40 9.20
C ASP A 76 -4.07 18.02 9.89
N ALA A 77 -3.52 17.97 11.11
CA ALA A 77 -3.56 16.80 11.95
C ALA A 77 -4.96 16.71 12.56
N GLY A 78 -5.91 16.23 11.76
CA GLY A 78 -7.29 15.99 12.19
C GLY A 78 -7.39 14.95 13.31
N GLU A 79 -8.61 14.50 13.57
CA GLU A 79 -8.91 13.56 14.67
C GLU A 79 -8.47 12.11 14.40
N ASP A 80 -7.86 11.81 13.25
CA ASP A 80 -7.44 10.46 12.93
C ASP A 80 -6.26 9.98 13.79
N ASP A 81 -6.21 8.66 14.05
CA ASP A 81 -5.17 8.07 14.90
C ASP A 81 -3.80 8.12 14.23
N LEU A 82 -3.75 7.85 12.91
CA LEU A 82 -2.54 7.83 12.10
C LEU A 82 -2.75 8.55 10.76
N HIS A 83 -1.71 9.23 10.29
CA HIS A 83 -1.67 9.84 8.97
C HIS A 83 -0.49 9.30 8.18
N ILE A 84 -0.73 8.85 6.95
CA ILE A 84 0.28 8.47 5.96
C ILE A 84 0.20 9.49 4.83
N ARG A 85 1.24 10.29 4.65
CA ARG A 85 1.27 11.35 3.66
C ARG A 85 2.50 11.24 2.78
N ILE A 86 2.26 11.13 1.48
CA ILE A 86 3.29 11.02 0.46
C ILE A 86 3.10 12.20 -0.49
N ARG A 87 4.18 12.87 -0.85
CA ARG A 87 4.11 13.94 -1.85
C ARG A 87 3.96 13.31 -3.23
N ALA A 88 3.15 13.90 -4.11
CA ALA A 88 3.18 13.54 -5.52
C ALA A 88 4.40 14.15 -6.22
N ALA A 89 4.78 13.58 -7.36
CA ALA A 89 5.66 14.24 -8.32
C ALA A 89 5.05 15.59 -8.76
N SER A 90 5.86 16.45 -9.38
CA SER A 90 5.44 17.82 -9.77
C SER A 90 4.21 17.86 -10.68
N ASP A 91 3.96 16.80 -11.46
CA ASP A 91 2.81 16.68 -12.33
C ASP A 91 1.57 16.03 -11.66
N GLY A 92 1.70 15.63 -10.39
CA GLY A 92 0.63 15.02 -9.60
C GLY A 92 0.25 13.59 -10.01
N ARG A 93 0.87 13.03 -11.06
CA ARG A 93 0.47 11.73 -11.63
C ARG A 93 1.03 10.56 -10.86
N LEU A 94 2.32 10.61 -10.56
CA LEU A 94 3.03 9.58 -9.82
C LEU A 94 3.28 10.00 -8.37
N PRO A 95 3.38 9.06 -7.42
CA PRO A 95 3.93 9.35 -6.11
C PRO A 95 5.42 9.69 -6.25
N LEU A 96 5.93 10.56 -5.39
CA LEU A 96 7.35 10.92 -5.39
C LEU A 96 8.20 9.77 -4.86
N ARG A 97 9.32 9.44 -5.52
CA ARG A 97 10.19 8.32 -5.15
C ARG A 97 10.70 8.41 -3.71
N GLU A 98 11.17 9.58 -3.27
CA GLU A 98 11.67 9.73 -1.89
C GLU A 98 10.55 9.47 -0.86
N GLY A 99 9.31 9.84 -1.20
CA GLY A 99 8.15 9.56 -0.37
C GLY A 99 7.82 8.07 -0.29
N LEU A 100 8.00 7.32 -1.39
CA LEU A 100 7.86 5.86 -1.39
C LEU A 100 8.98 5.17 -0.60
N GLN A 101 10.20 5.69 -0.63
CA GLN A 101 11.31 5.17 0.18
C GLN A 101 11.07 5.36 1.68
N LEU A 102 10.52 6.51 2.07
CA LEU A 102 10.08 6.72 3.45
C LEU A 102 8.91 5.80 3.82
N LEU A 103 7.96 5.60 2.90
CA LEU A 103 6.87 4.64 3.11
C LEU A 103 7.44 3.23 3.32
N GLN A 104 8.41 2.80 2.51
CA GLN A 104 9.04 1.49 2.62
C GLN A 104 9.54 1.21 4.04
N THR A 105 10.24 2.17 4.66
CA THR A 105 10.83 1.97 5.99
C THR A 105 9.83 2.14 7.13
N THR A 106 8.76 2.93 6.95
CA THR A 106 7.83 3.29 8.02
C THR A 106 6.51 2.52 8.00
N LEU A 107 6.08 2.02 6.84
CA LEU A 107 4.86 1.23 6.69
C LEU A 107 4.77 0.01 7.63
N PRO A 108 5.85 -0.74 7.94
CA PRO A 108 5.80 -1.86 8.89
C PRO A 108 5.26 -1.44 10.27
N LEU A 109 5.60 -0.23 10.70
CA LEU A 109 5.21 0.31 12.01
C LEU A 109 3.69 0.47 12.11
N THR A 110 2.99 0.60 10.98
CA THR A 110 1.52 0.72 10.92
C THR A 110 0.85 -0.53 11.46
N SER A 111 1.33 -1.71 11.06
CA SER A 111 0.78 -3.00 11.48
C SER A 111 0.93 -3.20 12.99
N ASP A 112 2.08 -2.80 13.53
CA ASP A 112 2.38 -2.89 14.97
C ASP A 112 1.57 -1.89 15.77
N ALA A 113 1.40 -0.67 15.26
CA ALA A 113 0.56 0.36 15.88
C ALA A 113 -0.90 -0.08 15.99
N VAL A 114 -1.48 -0.63 14.92
CA VAL A 114 -2.85 -1.14 14.95
C VAL A 114 -3.00 -2.28 15.94
N TYR A 115 -2.06 -3.24 15.93
CA TYR A 115 -2.09 -4.37 16.84
C TYR A 115 -1.99 -3.91 18.31
N ALA A 116 -1.06 -2.99 18.61
CA ALA A 116 -0.87 -2.44 19.95
C ALA A 116 -2.06 -1.61 20.44
N ALA A 117 -2.76 -0.94 19.51
CA ALA A 117 -4.01 -0.23 19.79
C ALA A 117 -5.17 -1.16 20.18
N GLY A 118 -5.07 -2.47 19.89
CA GLY A 118 -6.11 -3.46 20.18
C GLY A 118 -7.40 -3.27 19.38
N ALA A 119 -7.35 -2.54 18.27
CA ALA A 119 -8.51 -2.28 17.44
C ALA A 119 -8.91 -3.53 16.63
N ARG A 120 -10.20 -3.87 16.65
CA ARG A 120 -10.76 -4.96 15.82
C ARG A 120 -10.93 -4.55 14.36
N THR A 121 -11.16 -3.26 14.15
CA THR A 121 -11.42 -2.65 12.85
C THR A 121 -10.39 -1.56 12.59
N VAL A 122 -9.82 -1.56 11.38
CA VAL A 122 -9.05 -0.44 10.85
C VAL A 122 -9.89 0.25 9.80
N ARG A 123 -9.97 1.58 9.88
CA ARG A 123 -10.66 2.40 8.89
C ARG A 123 -9.68 3.31 8.17
N VAL A 124 -9.54 3.11 6.88
CA VAL A 124 -8.70 3.91 5.99
C VAL A 124 -9.56 4.96 5.29
N VAL A 125 -9.13 6.22 5.33
CA VAL A 125 -9.84 7.35 4.71
C VAL A 125 -8.88 8.17 3.85
N GLY A 126 -9.44 8.94 2.91
CA GLY A 126 -8.68 9.86 2.06
C GLY A 126 -8.56 9.38 0.62
N GLY A 127 -7.35 9.38 0.08
CA GLY A 127 -7.10 8.99 -1.30
C GLY A 127 -5.61 8.78 -1.58
N ALA A 128 -5.31 7.70 -2.29
CA ALA A 128 -3.95 7.29 -2.59
C ALA A 128 -3.77 6.97 -4.07
N HIS A 129 -2.53 7.07 -4.52
CA HIS A 129 -2.03 6.33 -5.69
C HIS A 129 -2.23 4.84 -5.45
N LEU A 130 -2.49 4.07 -6.52
CA LEU A 130 -3.01 2.71 -6.41
C LEU A 130 -1.96 1.72 -5.86
N SER A 131 -0.69 1.93 -6.21
CA SER A 131 0.46 1.22 -5.63
C SER A 131 0.56 1.42 -4.11
N VAL A 132 0.36 2.65 -3.64
CA VAL A 132 0.35 2.97 -2.20
C VAL A 132 -0.85 2.33 -1.52
N ALA A 133 -2.03 2.35 -2.15
CA ALA A 133 -3.22 1.67 -1.64
C ALA A 133 -2.99 0.16 -1.48
N LEU A 134 -2.45 -0.52 -2.52
CA LEU A 134 -2.09 -1.94 -2.46
C LEU A 134 -1.09 -2.22 -1.33
N ALA A 135 -0.06 -1.39 -1.19
CA ALA A 135 0.97 -1.54 -0.15
C ALA A 135 0.39 -1.40 1.26
N VAL A 136 -0.47 -0.40 1.49
CA VAL A 136 -1.14 -0.20 2.79
C VAL A 136 -2.06 -1.38 3.10
N GLY A 137 -2.77 -1.91 2.11
CA GLY A 137 -3.53 -3.15 2.24
C GLY A 137 -2.66 -4.31 2.69
N ALA A 138 -1.55 -4.53 1.99
CA ALA A 138 -0.57 -5.59 2.30
C ALA A 138 0.06 -5.47 3.69
N ALA A 139 0.16 -4.25 4.26
CA ALA A 139 0.63 -4.01 5.62
C ALA A 139 -0.41 -4.38 6.70
N LEU A 140 -1.66 -4.57 6.30
CA LEU A 140 -2.80 -4.87 7.17
C LEU A 140 -3.38 -6.25 6.82
N PRO A 141 -2.63 -7.35 7.02
CA PRO A 141 -3.09 -8.68 6.66
C PRO A 141 -4.24 -9.15 7.56
N GLU A 142 -5.11 -9.99 7.01
CA GLU A 142 -6.25 -10.58 7.74
C GLU A 142 -5.83 -11.42 8.95
N THR A 143 -4.69 -12.08 8.85
CA THR A 143 -4.16 -12.92 9.94
C THR A 143 -3.78 -12.14 11.20
N LYS A 144 -3.59 -10.82 11.11
CA LYS A 144 -3.22 -9.95 12.23
C LYS A 144 -4.32 -8.94 12.60
N ILE A 145 -5.11 -8.51 11.62
CA ILE A 145 -6.06 -7.39 11.74
C ILE A 145 -7.44 -7.87 11.32
N GLY A 146 -8.45 -7.77 12.19
CA GLY A 146 -9.79 -8.33 11.98
C GLY A 146 -10.50 -7.79 10.73
N ILE A 147 -11.03 -6.57 10.82
CA ILE A 147 -11.79 -5.93 9.72
C ILE A 147 -11.01 -4.75 9.16
N LEU A 148 -10.92 -4.66 7.83
CA LEU A 148 -10.42 -3.48 7.13
C LEU A 148 -11.59 -2.78 6.42
N GLU A 149 -11.78 -1.51 6.73
CA GLU A 149 -12.73 -0.62 6.08
C GLU A 149 -11.95 0.45 5.29
N ALA A 150 -12.39 0.75 4.07
CA ALA A 150 -11.91 1.88 3.29
C ALA A 150 -13.10 2.78 2.94
N VAL A 151 -12.95 4.09 3.12
CA VAL A 151 -14.03 5.06 2.87
C VAL A 151 -13.73 5.84 1.59
N ASP A 152 -14.64 5.81 0.62
CA ASP A 152 -14.47 6.56 -0.61
C ASP A 152 -14.73 8.06 -0.44
N THR A 153 -14.49 8.85 -1.49
CA THR A 153 -14.68 10.31 -1.46
C THR A 153 -16.14 10.75 -1.28
N ARG A 154 -17.10 9.84 -1.44
CA ARG A 154 -18.54 10.07 -1.21
C ARG A 154 -18.97 9.62 0.20
N GLY A 155 -18.03 9.16 1.03
CA GLY A 155 -18.32 8.65 2.37
C GLY A 155 -18.84 7.21 2.39
N ALA A 156 -18.84 6.51 1.25
CA ALA A 156 -19.28 5.12 1.22
C ALA A 156 -18.22 4.19 1.80
N GLN A 157 -18.66 3.25 2.63
CA GLN A 157 -17.79 2.29 3.30
C GLN A 157 -17.63 1.01 2.48
N TRP A 158 -16.38 0.65 2.20
CA TRP A 158 -15.97 -0.59 1.54
C TRP A 158 -15.30 -1.46 2.60
N THR A 159 -15.86 -2.62 2.90
CA THR A 159 -15.41 -3.44 4.02
C THR A 159 -14.87 -4.79 3.56
N SER A 160 -13.88 -5.32 4.29
CA SER A 160 -13.38 -6.68 4.14
C SER A 160 -14.31 -7.73 4.77
N ALA A 161 -15.24 -7.31 5.62
CA ALA A 161 -16.20 -8.21 6.27
C ALA A 161 -17.37 -8.52 5.32
N GLU A 162 -17.68 -9.79 5.15
CA GLU A 162 -18.87 -10.20 4.39
C GLU A 162 -20.15 -9.76 5.14
N GLY A 163 -20.97 -8.97 4.45
CA GLY A 163 -22.28 -8.54 4.92
C GLY A 163 -23.39 -9.40 4.31
N GLY A 164 -24.51 -9.54 5.01
CA GLY A 164 -25.71 -10.22 4.50
C GLY A 164 -26.48 -9.42 3.43
N ASP A 165 -25.99 -8.23 3.07
CA ASP A 165 -26.61 -7.27 2.16
C ASP A 165 -25.85 -7.07 0.83
N ASP A 166 -24.94 -7.99 0.48
CA ASP A 166 -24.27 -8.05 -0.82
C ASP A 166 -25.32 -8.23 -1.95
N PRO A 167 -25.45 -7.28 -2.89
CA PRO A 167 -26.45 -7.35 -3.95
C PRO A 167 -26.15 -8.40 -5.05
N LEU A 168 -24.93 -8.95 -5.10
CA LEU A 168 -24.50 -9.96 -6.08
C LEU A 168 -24.65 -9.52 -7.54
N THR A 169 -24.54 -8.22 -7.81
CA THR A 169 -24.76 -7.61 -9.13
C THR A 169 -23.52 -7.65 -10.03
N SER A 170 -22.34 -7.77 -9.44
CA SER A 170 -21.05 -7.73 -10.13
C SER A 170 -20.35 -9.10 -10.07
N GLN A 171 -19.80 -9.55 -11.19
CA GLN A 171 -19.00 -10.78 -11.26
C GLN A 171 -17.65 -10.52 -11.94
N LEU A 172 -16.60 -11.16 -11.44
CA LEU A 172 -15.26 -11.07 -12.02
C LEU A 172 -15.07 -12.13 -13.11
N HIS A 173 -14.58 -11.70 -14.25
CA HIS A 173 -14.18 -12.56 -15.35
C HIS A 173 -12.69 -12.43 -15.61
N THR A 174 -12.05 -13.56 -15.86
CA THR A 174 -10.65 -13.62 -16.28
C THR A 174 -10.60 -13.99 -17.76
N GLN A 175 -9.89 -13.18 -18.54
CA GLN A 175 -9.61 -13.44 -19.95
C GLN A 175 -8.09 -13.55 -20.15
N PRO A 176 -7.58 -14.69 -20.65
CA PRO A 176 -6.19 -14.80 -21.09
C PRO A 176 -5.89 -13.81 -22.22
N VAL A 177 -4.67 -13.30 -22.26
CA VAL A 177 -4.17 -12.46 -23.35
C VAL A 177 -3.14 -13.26 -24.15
N ASP A 178 -3.34 -13.32 -25.45
CA ASP A 178 -2.40 -13.98 -26.35
C ASP A 178 -1.09 -13.19 -26.42
N LEU A 179 0.02 -13.85 -26.11
CA LEU A 179 1.36 -13.27 -26.19
C LEU A 179 1.94 -13.58 -27.56
N GLU A 180 2.22 -12.54 -28.36
CA GLU A 180 2.69 -12.68 -29.75
C GLU A 180 4.05 -13.39 -29.87
N GLN A 181 4.83 -13.48 -28.78
CA GLN A 181 6.08 -14.24 -28.72
C GLN A 181 6.28 -14.81 -27.31
N ALA A 182 6.25 -16.14 -27.18
CA ALA A 182 6.85 -16.82 -26.04
C ALA A 182 8.38 -16.70 -26.17
N GLN A 183 8.94 -15.57 -25.74
CA GLN A 183 10.38 -15.47 -25.58
C GLN A 183 10.78 -16.45 -24.49
N THR A 184 11.54 -17.48 -24.88
CA THR A 184 12.17 -18.42 -23.96
C THR A 184 13.16 -17.63 -23.10
N SER A 185 12.70 -17.14 -21.96
CA SER A 185 13.54 -16.51 -20.96
C SER A 185 13.95 -17.57 -19.93
N ASP A 186 15.26 -17.65 -19.65
CA ASP A 186 15.84 -18.38 -18.51
C ASP A 186 15.56 -17.68 -17.16
N SER A 187 14.90 -16.51 -17.17
CA SER A 187 14.61 -15.75 -15.94
C SER A 187 13.24 -16.12 -15.40
N HIS A 188 13.15 -16.21 -14.07
CA HIS A 188 11.94 -16.34 -13.23
C HIS A 188 10.60 -16.25 -13.96
N ASP A 189 9.74 -17.26 -13.75
CA ASP A 189 8.37 -17.23 -14.27
C ASP A 189 7.72 -15.89 -13.88
N ARG A 190 7.35 -15.07 -14.87
CA ARG A 190 6.73 -13.74 -14.70
C ARG A 190 5.38 -13.73 -15.39
N ILE A 191 4.35 -13.28 -14.71
CA ILE A 191 3.02 -13.10 -15.30
C ILE A 191 2.54 -11.66 -15.23
N ALA A 192 1.80 -11.23 -16.23
CA ALA A 192 1.20 -9.90 -16.27
C ALA A 192 -0.31 -9.98 -16.05
N ILE A 193 -0.83 -9.22 -15.11
CA ILE A 193 -2.26 -9.16 -14.81
C ILE A 193 -2.72 -7.71 -14.86
N PHE A 194 -3.76 -7.47 -15.66
CA PHE A 194 -4.52 -6.23 -15.60
C PHE A 194 -5.83 -6.46 -14.84
N LEU A 195 -5.89 -5.95 -13.62
CA LEU A 195 -7.13 -5.94 -12.83
C LEU A 195 -7.86 -4.62 -13.06
N SER A 196 -8.99 -4.68 -13.78
CA SER A 196 -9.83 -3.51 -14.05
C SER A 196 -11.24 -3.70 -13.50
N LEU A 197 -11.60 -2.94 -12.48
CA LEU A 197 -12.90 -3.00 -11.83
C LEU A 197 -13.95 -2.14 -12.57
N THR A 198 -14.01 -2.30 -13.89
CA THR A 198 -14.96 -1.64 -14.81
C THR A 198 -15.44 -2.65 -15.85
N ALA A 199 -16.63 -2.41 -16.45
CA ALA A 199 -17.20 -3.32 -17.45
C ALA A 199 -16.43 -3.30 -18.78
N ASN A 200 -15.93 -2.12 -19.17
CA ASN A 200 -15.21 -1.91 -20.42
C ASN A 200 -13.79 -1.39 -20.13
N PRO A 201 -12.84 -2.29 -19.80
CA PRO A 201 -11.46 -1.88 -19.50
C PRO A 201 -10.73 -1.42 -20.76
N ASP A 202 -10.11 -0.23 -20.73
CA ASP A 202 -9.12 0.16 -21.74
C ASP A 202 -7.82 -0.60 -21.51
N ARG A 203 -7.47 -1.46 -22.47
CA ARG A 203 -6.31 -2.37 -22.40
C ARG A 203 -5.07 -1.79 -23.08
N THR A 204 -5.16 -0.64 -23.73
CA THR A 204 -4.11 -0.10 -24.61
C THR A 204 -2.76 0.01 -23.91
N ALA A 205 -2.74 0.62 -22.71
CA ALA A 205 -1.52 0.79 -21.92
C ALA A 205 -0.97 -0.54 -21.37
N PHE A 206 -1.84 -1.50 -21.10
CA PHE A 206 -1.44 -2.84 -20.63
C PHE A 206 -0.85 -3.67 -21.76
N GLU A 207 -1.46 -3.67 -22.95
CA GLU A 207 -0.90 -4.32 -24.13
C GLU A 207 0.44 -3.70 -24.54
N GLN A 208 0.59 -2.38 -24.37
CA GLN A 208 1.88 -1.72 -24.54
C GLN A 208 2.93 -2.25 -23.55
N LEU A 209 2.59 -2.41 -22.27
CA LEU A 209 3.48 -3.03 -21.28
C LEU A 209 3.91 -4.45 -21.69
N LEU A 210 3.00 -5.26 -22.23
CA LEU A 210 3.32 -6.62 -22.71
C LEU A 210 4.30 -6.60 -23.88
N ARG A 211 4.12 -5.69 -24.84
CA ARG A 211 4.99 -5.57 -26.04
C ARG A 211 6.35 -4.96 -25.75
N GLU A 212 6.44 -4.03 -24.82
CA GLU A 212 7.67 -3.27 -24.52
C GLU A 212 8.54 -3.92 -23.43
N SER A 213 8.05 -4.96 -22.74
CA SER A 213 8.83 -5.64 -21.69
C SER A 213 9.96 -6.47 -22.29
N SER A 214 11.21 -6.10 -21.98
CA SER A 214 12.41 -6.75 -22.53
C SER A 214 12.63 -8.19 -22.05
N GLU A 215 12.15 -8.55 -20.85
CA GLU A 215 12.32 -9.91 -20.31
C GLU A 215 11.07 -10.78 -20.46
N GLY A 216 10.02 -10.26 -21.11
CA GLY A 216 8.81 -10.99 -21.46
C GLY A 216 7.96 -11.46 -20.27
N PHE A 217 6.89 -12.19 -20.59
CA PHE A 217 5.96 -12.82 -19.65
C PHE A 217 5.64 -14.24 -20.11
N VAL A 218 5.46 -15.18 -19.17
CA VAL A 218 5.05 -16.56 -19.48
C VAL A 218 3.53 -16.68 -19.63
N ALA A 219 2.77 -15.77 -19.02
CA ALA A 219 1.33 -15.65 -19.18
C ALA A 219 0.87 -14.21 -18.94
N ALA A 220 -0.25 -13.84 -19.57
CA ALA A 220 -0.93 -12.58 -19.31
C ALA A 220 -2.45 -12.77 -19.23
N ALA A 221 -3.09 -11.99 -18.38
CA ALA A 221 -4.55 -12.02 -18.22
C ALA A 221 -5.14 -10.65 -17.87
N VAL A 222 -6.38 -10.43 -18.30
CA VAL A 222 -7.22 -9.33 -17.84
C VAL A 222 -8.26 -9.90 -16.90
N ILE A 223 -8.33 -9.37 -15.69
CA ILE A 223 -9.42 -9.61 -14.74
C ILE A 223 -10.30 -8.37 -14.74
N SER A 224 -11.56 -8.52 -15.12
CA SER A 224 -12.50 -7.40 -15.13
C SER A 224 -13.85 -7.75 -14.54
N VAL A 225 -14.61 -6.73 -14.15
CA VAL A 225 -15.99 -6.90 -13.71
C VAL A 225 -16.89 -6.94 -14.94
N ALA A 226 -17.88 -7.84 -14.97
CA ALA A 226 -19.05 -7.65 -15.84
C ALA A 226 -20.21 -7.09 -15.03
N GLY A 227 -21.03 -6.27 -15.68
CA GLY A 227 -22.20 -5.64 -15.07
C GLY A 227 -22.17 -4.12 -15.21
N GLU A 228 -22.62 -3.41 -14.18
CA GLU A 228 -22.61 -1.96 -14.14
C GLU A 228 -21.19 -1.39 -14.01
N ASP A 229 -20.94 -0.23 -14.64
CA ASP A 229 -19.63 0.44 -14.57
C ASP A 229 -19.26 0.89 -13.14
N ARG A 230 -20.24 0.99 -12.24
CA ARG A 230 -20.04 1.45 -10.87
C ARG A 230 -20.34 0.35 -9.87
N LEU A 231 -19.28 -0.19 -9.28
CA LEU A 231 -19.37 -1.17 -8.20
C LEU A 231 -20.14 -0.63 -6.99
N ASP A 232 -20.98 -1.49 -6.40
CA ASP A 232 -21.61 -1.24 -5.11
C ASP A 232 -20.59 -1.55 -3.98
N PRO A 233 -20.34 -0.61 -3.05
CA PRO A 233 -19.42 -0.82 -1.93
C PRO A 233 -19.73 -2.05 -1.05
N ARG A 234 -20.97 -2.52 -1.04
CA ARG A 234 -21.39 -3.73 -0.31
C ARG A 234 -20.83 -5.02 -0.91
N GLU A 235 -20.44 -5.01 -2.19
CA GLU A 235 -19.80 -6.14 -2.87
C GLU A 235 -18.30 -6.23 -2.58
N ALA A 236 -17.73 -5.26 -1.84
CA ALA A 236 -16.28 -5.10 -1.67
C ALA A 236 -15.58 -6.33 -1.08
N ALA A 237 -16.17 -6.95 -0.04
CA ALA A 237 -15.58 -8.11 0.62
C ALA A 237 -15.43 -9.30 -0.34
N ARG A 238 -16.50 -9.66 -1.03
CA ARG A 238 -16.52 -10.75 -2.00
C ARG A 238 -15.61 -10.46 -3.19
N LEU A 239 -15.74 -9.27 -3.81
CA LEU A 239 -14.99 -8.94 -5.02
C LEU A 239 -13.49 -8.83 -4.76
N SER A 240 -13.06 -8.25 -3.64
CA SER A 240 -11.63 -8.13 -3.32
C SER A 240 -11.00 -9.49 -3.04
N THR A 241 -11.71 -10.37 -2.32
CA THR A 241 -11.30 -11.75 -2.07
C THR A 241 -11.22 -12.55 -3.37
N ALA A 242 -12.24 -12.47 -4.22
CA ALA A 242 -12.28 -13.16 -5.50
C ALA A 242 -11.18 -12.67 -6.46
N ALA A 243 -10.93 -11.36 -6.53
CA ALA A 243 -9.84 -10.80 -7.35
C ALA A 243 -8.47 -11.33 -6.90
N ALA A 244 -8.19 -11.31 -5.60
CA ALA A 244 -6.94 -11.83 -5.05
C ALA A 244 -6.80 -13.35 -5.27
N GLN A 245 -7.88 -14.12 -5.15
CA GLN A 245 -7.88 -15.56 -5.44
C GLN A 245 -7.58 -15.84 -6.92
N GLN A 246 -8.17 -15.10 -7.86
CA GLN A 246 -7.87 -15.24 -9.29
C GLN A 246 -6.41 -14.90 -9.60
N ILE A 247 -5.88 -13.82 -9.02
CA ILE A 247 -4.46 -13.46 -9.14
C ILE A 247 -3.55 -14.58 -8.63
N LYS A 248 -3.81 -15.09 -7.42
CA LYS A 248 -3.05 -16.21 -6.83
C LYS A 248 -3.13 -17.47 -7.66
N ALA A 249 -4.31 -17.78 -8.20
CA ALA A 249 -4.49 -18.94 -9.06
C ALA A 249 -3.63 -18.81 -10.32
N LEU A 250 -3.66 -17.67 -11.01
CA LEU A 250 -2.84 -17.44 -12.21
C LEU A 250 -1.34 -17.59 -11.91
N ALA A 251 -0.87 -17.03 -10.79
CA ALA A 251 0.51 -17.18 -10.35
C ALA A 251 0.87 -18.64 -10.06
N ALA A 252 -0.01 -19.37 -9.37
CA ALA A 252 0.20 -20.78 -9.02
C ALA A 252 0.25 -21.70 -10.25
N HIS A 253 -0.62 -21.48 -11.25
CA HIS A 253 -0.59 -22.22 -12.52
C HIS A 253 0.69 -21.97 -13.32
N SER A 254 1.38 -20.87 -13.05
CA SER A 254 2.62 -20.45 -13.69
C SER A 254 3.83 -20.64 -12.76
N GLY A 255 3.87 -21.72 -11.98
CA GLY A 255 5.05 -22.05 -11.17
C GLY A 255 5.29 -21.18 -9.93
N ARG A 256 4.26 -20.46 -9.44
CA ARG A 256 4.39 -19.36 -8.44
C ARG A 256 5.17 -18.17 -8.99
N ALA A 257 4.86 -17.80 -10.22
CA ALA A 257 5.42 -16.65 -10.92
C ALA A 257 5.36 -15.35 -10.11
N GLU A 258 6.34 -14.47 -10.36
CA GLU A 258 6.25 -13.07 -9.96
C GLU A 258 5.10 -12.39 -10.72
N VAL A 259 4.29 -11.62 -9.99
CA VAL A 259 3.09 -11.00 -10.55
C VAL A 259 3.36 -9.54 -10.90
N HIS A 260 3.17 -9.17 -12.15
CA HIS A 260 3.15 -7.79 -12.61
C HIS A 260 1.71 -7.30 -12.66
N LEU A 261 1.31 -6.51 -11.67
CA LEU A 261 -0.07 -6.08 -11.47
C LEU A 261 -0.28 -4.63 -11.90
N ALA A 262 -0.99 -4.45 -13.01
CA ALA A 262 -1.62 -3.19 -13.37
C ALA A 262 -3.03 -3.14 -12.76
N PHE A 263 -3.33 -2.11 -11.96
CA PHE A 263 -4.63 -1.95 -11.31
C PHE A 263 -5.37 -0.74 -11.89
N HIS A 264 -6.66 -0.92 -12.18
CA HIS A 264 -7.57 0.14 -12.58
C HIS A 264 -8.89 -0.01 -11.80
N GLY A 265 -9.26 1.00 -11.04
CA GLY A 265 -10.48 0.98 -10.23
C GLY A 265 -10.37 1.86 -8.98
N PRO A 266 -11.34 1.74 -8.06
CA PRO A 266 -11.35 2.52 -6.82
C PRO A 266 -10.15 2.20 -5.92
N TYR A 267 -9.55 3.24 -5.31
CA TYR A 267 -8.43 3.05 -4.36
C TYR A 267 -8.82 2.20 -3.15
N THR A 268 -10.10 2.24 -2.76
CA THR A 268 -10.68 1.41 -1.69
C THR A 268 -10.56 -0.07 -2.01
N MET A 269 -10.79 -0.46 -3.26
CA MET A 269 -10.61 -1.83 -3.72
C MET A 269 -9.13 -2.22 -3.83
N ALA A 270 -8.25 -1.30 -4.23
CA ALA A 270 -6.81 -1.54 -4.23
C ALA A 270 -6.28 -1.87 -2.81
N LEU A 271 -6.76 -1.16 -1.78
CA LEU A 271 -6.48 -1.48 -0.37
C LEU A 271 -6.94 -2.89 -0.01
N LEU A 272 -8.20 -3.23 -0.31
CA LEU A 272 -8.78 -4.52 0.06
C LEU A 272 -8.14 -5.69 -0.70
N VAL A 273 -7.84 -5.51 -1.99
CA VAL A 273 -7.13 -6.52 -2.78
C VAL A 273 -5.71 -6.72 -2.23
N GLY A 274 -4.97 -5.63 -1.99
CA GLY A 274 -3.59 -5.69 -1.47
C GLY A 274 -3.46 -6.48 -0.17
N ARG A 275 -4.46 -6.35 0.72
CA ARG A 275 -4.57 -7.15 1.95
C ARG A 275 -4.58 -8.66 1.73
N TYR A 276 -5.12 -9.10 0.60
CA TYR A 276 -5.23 -10.51 0.25
C TYR A 276 -4.15 -11.02 -0.70
N LEU A 277 -3.21 -10.18 -1.15
CA LEU A 277 -2.08 -10.62 -1.99
C LEU A 277 -0.90 -11.18 -1.18
N ASN A 278 -1.15 -11.60 0.07
CA ASN A 278 -0.14 -12.28 0.88
C ASN A 278 0.45 -13.48 0.12
N THR A 279 1.74 -13.77 0.38
CA THR A 279 2.54 -14.83 -0.25
C THR A 279 2.87 -14.67 -1.73
N LEU A 280 2.48 -13.56 -2.37
CA LEU A 280 2.90 -13.23 -3.73
C LEU A 280 3.95 -12.13 -3.70
N ARG A 281 5.02 -12.33 -4.48
CA ARG A 281 5.88 -11.23 -4.90
C ARG A 281 5.20 -10.53 -6.08
N THR A 282 4.88 -9.25 -5.89
CA THR A 282 4.05 -8.48 -6.83
C THR A 282 4.72 -7.15 -7.18
N ILE A 283 5.02 -6.94 -8.45
CA ILE A 283 5.40 -5.65 -9.01
C ILE A 283 4.11 -4.89 -9.32
N VAL A 284 3.86 -3.80 -8.61
CA VAL A 284 2.66 -2.97 -8.80
C VAL A 284 2.98 -1.74 -9.63
N TYR A 285 2.10 -1.45 -10.58
CA TYR A 285 2.28 -0.38 -11.55
C TYR A 285 1.36 0.82 -11.27
N GLU A 286 1.84 2.02 -11.59
CA GLU A 286 1.04 3.23 -11.69
C GLU A 286 0.76 3.57 -13.15
N TRP A 287 -0.42 4.13 -13.39
CA TRP A 287 -0.75 4.66 -14.71
C TRP A 287 -0.09 6.03 -14.91
N ASP A 288 0.82 6.12 -15.88
CA ASP A 288 1.57 7.30 -16.26
C ASP A 288 1.10 7.82 -17.62
N SER A 289 0.71 9.08 -17.66
CA SER A 289 0.34 9.82 -18.89
C SER A 289 1.17 11.09 -19.08
N ALA A 290 2.39 11.12 -18.53
CA ALA A 290 3.32 12.23 -18.69
C ALA A 290 3.63 12.52 -20.17
N THR A 291 3.62 11.50 -21.02
CA THR A 291 3.71 11.67 -22.48
C THR A 291 2.31 11.75 -23.09
N PRO A 292 1.89 12.90 -23.65
CA PRO A 292 0.58 13.04 -24.28
C PRO A 292 0.38 12.00 -25.38
N GLY A 293 -0.76 11.31 -25.35
CA GLY A 293 -1.11 10.29 -26.35
C GLY A 293 -0.38 8.95 -26.20
N ARG A 294 0.44 8.75 -25.16
CA ARG A 294 1.09 7.47 -24.83
C ARG A 294 0.95 7.13 -23.35
N PRO A 295 -0.27 6.81 -22.88
CA PRO A 295 -0.45 6.31 -21.53
C PRO A 295 0.26 4.96 -21.38
N ARG A 296 0.98 4.78 -20.28
CA ARG A 296 1.74 3.55 -19.98
C ARG A 296 1.64 3.19 -18.52
N TYR A 297 1.87 1.92 -18.21
CA TYR A 297 2.07 1.49 -16.83
C TYR A 297 3.55 1.60 -16.46
N THR A 298 3.85 2.34 -15.40
CA THR A 298 5.22 2.50 -14.85
C THR A 298 5.33 1.69 -13.56
N PRO A 299 6.35 0.82 -13.41
CA PRO A 299 6.52 0.04 -12.19
C PRO A 299 6.84 0.96 -11.02
N ALA A 300 6.13 0.80 -9.89
CA ALA A 300 6.24 1.72 -8.76
C ALA A 300 6.87 1.07 -7.53
N LEU A 301 6.37 -0.10 -7.13
CA LEU A 301 6.81 -0.82 -5.93
C LEU A 301 6.90 -2.31 -6.22
N VAL A 302 7.80 -2.98 -5.51
CA VAL A 302 7.71 -4.42 -5.32
C VAL A 302 7.13 -4.72 -3.94
N LEU A 303 6.06 -5.50 -3.94
CA LEU A 303 5.35 -5.94 -2.75
C LEU A 303 5.64 -7.41 -2.47
N GLU A 304 6.09 -7.70 -1.25
CA GLU A 304 6.30 -9.06 -0.76
C GLU A 304 5.75 -9.15 0.67
N PRO A 305 4.43 -9.37 0.84
CA PRO A 305 3.83 -9.32 2.16
C PRO A 305 4.31 -10.49 3.03
N GLY A 306 4.69 -10.21 4.28
CA GLY A 306 5.14 -11.20 5.25
C GLY A 306 6.65 -11.33 5.41
N VAL A 307 7.45 -10.56 4.65
CA VAL A 307 8.90 -10.48 4.87
C VAL A 307 9.26 -9.57 6.05
N THR A 308 10.45 -9.80 6.61
CA THR A 308 10.99 -8.95 7.66
C THR A 308 11.28 -7.56 7.08
N GLY A 309 10.81 -6.50 7.74
CA GLY A 309 11.03 -5.12 7.29
C GLY A 309 9.87 -4.51 6.50
N GLY A 310 8.79 -5.24 6.24
CA GLY A 310 7.56 -4.68 5.65
C GLY A 310 7.13 -5.30 4.34
N PRO A 311 5.94 -4.93 3.84
CA PRO A 311 5.46 -5.45 2.56
C PRO A 311 6.15 -4.81 1.35
N ILE A 312 6.80 -3.66 1.47
CA ILE A 312 7.52 -3.02 0.34
C ILE A 312 8.98 -3.45 0.38
N THR A 313 9.44 -4.21 -0.60
CA THR A 313 10.84 -4.67 -0.69
C THR A 313 11.69 -3.79 -1.58
N GLU A 314 11.10 -3.15 -2.60
CA GLU A 314 11.81 -2.27 -3.53
C GLU A 314 10.93 -1.11 -4.01
N VAL A 315 11.55 0.04 -4.27
CA VAL A 315 10.94 1.22 -4.89
C VAL A 315 11.52 1.38 -6.28
N LEU A 316 10.67 1.28 -7.30
CA LEU A 316 11.07 1.15 -8.71
C LEU A 316 10.95 2.43 -9.54
N LEU A 317 10.30 3.48 -9.02
CA LEU A 317 10.24 4.75 -9.72
C LEU A 317 11.64 5.36 -9.86
N ASP A 318 11.96 5.89 -11.03
CA ASP A 318 13.25 6.52 -11.33
C ASP A 318 13.39 7.94 -10.75
N ARG A 319 12.26 8.60 -10.41
CA ARG A 319 12.16 9.96 -9.86
C ARG A 319 10.92 10.09 -8.97
#